data_AF-A0A1F9LHK9-F1
#
_entry.id   AF-A0A1F9LHK9-F1
#
_cell.length_a   1.000
_cell.length_b   1.000
_cell.length_c   1.000
_cell.angle_alpha   90.00
_cell.angle_beta   90.00
_cell.angle_gamma   90.00
#
_symmetry.space_group_name_H-M   'P 1'
#
loop_
_entity.id
_entity.type
_entity.pdbx_description
1 polymer ?
#
loop_
_entity_poly.entity_id
_entity_poly.type
_entity_poly.pdbx_seq_one_letter_code
_entity_poly.pdbx_strand_id
1 'polypeptide(L)'
;MIEAIGIFVGFVLGIVSSWLFWRWQLTVRPQFTVSTKIAVRHSKKDPNVPFFQIKVINLSSRPIINMRARFGIHEINTSGKGPRRLTIHTIKLRPSDETIIGPHVQKVDPWSITSAHYYTSSPDSAVRELLKHKNERRLVLTIQATDAESTTTVLKRFTYSAEDLVEGHFESEDGLNVLPSQEEYINDNRPSNYEFDTANNTPH
;
A
#
# COMPACT_ATOMS: atom_id res chain seq x y z
N MET A 1 61.83 -0.29 -3.12
CA MET A 1 61.01 0.83 -3.64
C MET A 1 59.81 0.34 -4.45
N ILE A 2 60.01 -0.58 -5.40
CA ILE A 2 58.92 -1.16 -6.21
C ILE A 2 57.84 -1.85 -5.34
N GLU A 3 58.24 -2.59 -4.31
CA GLU A 3 57.31 -3.26 -3.39
C GLU A 3 56.43 -2.26 -2.60
N ALA A 4 57.02 -1.15 -2.14
CA ALA A 4 56.29 -0.11 -1.42
C ALA A 4 55.24 0.60 -2.30
N ILE A 5 55.55 0.81 -3.58
CA ILE A 5 54.61 1.36 -4.56
C ILE A 5 53.46 0.37 -4.79
N GLY A 6 53.75 -0.93 -4.91
CA GLY A 6 52.72 -1.96 -5.07
C GLY A 6 51.75 -2.00 -3.88
N ILE A 7 52.26 -1.95 -2.65
CA ILE A 7 51.45 -1.91 -1.43
C ILE A 7 50.57 -0.66 -1.39
N PHE A 8 51.14 0.51 -1.71
CA PHE A 8 50.40 1.77 -1.71
C PHE A 8 49.29 1.78 -2.76
N VAL A 9 49.57 1.31 -3.99
CA VAL A 9 48.55 1.20 -5.06
C VAL A 9 47.44 0.23 -4.65
N GLY A 10 47.78 -0.92 -4.08
CA GLY A 10 46.79 -1.87 -3.57
C GLY A 10 45.89 -1.28 -2.49
N PHE A 11 46.48 -0.51 -1.56
CA PHE A 11 45.73 0.19 -0.52
C PHE A 11 44.75 1.22 -1.10
N VAL A 12 45.20 2.07 -2.02
CA VAL A 12 44.36 3.09 -2.68
C VAL A 12 43.23 2.43 -3.47
N LEU A 13 43.52 1.38 -4.23
CA LEU A 13 42.50 0.61 -4.97
C LEU A 13 41.48 -0.03 -4.02
N GLY A 14 41.91 -0.52 -2.86
CA GLY A 14 41.03 -1.03 -1.81
C GLY A 14 40.06 0.04 -1.30
N ILE A 15 40.55 1.24 -1.02
CA ILE A 15 39.71 2.38 -0.59
C ILE A 15 38.70 2.75 -1.68
N VAL A 16 39.15 2.91 -2.92
CA VAL A 16 38.27 3.31 -4.03
C VAL A 16 37.20 2.25 -4.30
N SER A 17 37.58 0.97 -4.29
CA SER A 17 36.64 -0.14 -4.49
C SER A 17 35.61 -0.23 -3.37
N SER A 18 36.04 -0.06 -2.11
CA SER A 18 35.14 -0.01 -0.96
C SER A 18 34.17 1.18 -1.07
N TRP A 19 34.67 2.36 -1.43
CA TRP A 19 33.84 3.55 -1.62
C TRP A 19 32.80 3.37 -2.73
N LEU A 20 33.20 2.82 -3.89
CA LEU A 20 32.30 2.51 -5.00
C LEU A 20 31.25 1.47 -4.60
N PHE A 21 31.64 0.42 -3.87
CA PHE A 21 30.72 -0.59 -3.37
C PHE A 21 29.65 0.02 -2.47
N TRP A 22 30.04 0.85 -1.50
CA TRP A 22 29.09 1.54 -0.62
C TRP A 22 28.19 2.52 -1.39
N ARG A 23 28.75 3.25 -2.36
CA ARG A 23 27.98 4.17 -3.22
C ARG A 23 26.92 3.41 -4.02
N TRP A 24 27.29 2.26 -4.59
CA TRP A 24 26.38 1.39 -5.32
C TRP A 24 25.29 0.82 -4.40
N GLN A 25 25.66 0.26 -3.25
CA GLN A 25 24.72 -0.30 -2.28
C GLN A 25 23.71 0.74 -1.78
N LEU A 26 24.13 1.99 -1.60
CA LEU A 26 23.22 3.09 -1.23
C LEU A 26 22.25 3.47 -2.34
N THR A 27 22.55 3.14 -3.60
CA THR A 27 21.73 3.48 -4.77
C THR A 27 20.68 2.41 -5.04
N VAL A 28 20.99 1.14 -4.78
CA VAL A 28 20.08 0.01 -5.02
C VAL A 28 19.07 -0.10 -3.90
N ARG A 29 17.87 0.46 -4.10
CA ARG A 29 16.78 0.44 -3.11
C ARG A 29 15.48 0.01 -3.77
N PRO A 30 14.60 -0.71 -3.06
CA PRO A 30 13.29 -1.06 -3.58
C PRO A 30 12.50 0.22 -3.84
N GLN A 31 11.91 0.31 -5.03
CA GLN A 31 11.09 1.44 -5.45
C GLN A 31 9.64 1.00 -5.48
N PHE A 32 8.84 1.55 -4.57
CA PHE A 32 7.39 1.36 -4.56
C PHE A 32 6.69 2.67 -4.26
N THR A 33 5.45 2.74 -4.71
CA THR A 33 4.49 3.81 -4.46
C THR A 33 3.27 3.27 -3.74
N VAL A 34 2.59 4.14 -3.02
CA VAL A 34 1.37 3.82 -2.26
C VAL A 34 0.29 4.78 -2.71
N SER A 35 -0.96 4.32 -2.75
CA SER A 35 -2.09 5.16 -3.08
C SER A 35 -2.16 6.39 -2.17
N THR A 36 -2.42 7.56 -2.74
CA THR A 36 -2.60 8.81 -1.98
C THR A 36 -3.92 8.83 -1.22
N LYS A 37 -4.89 8.01 -1.65
CA LYS A 37 -6.19 7.81 -1.02
C LYS A 37 -6.33 6.40 -0.49
N ILE A 38 -7.20 6.24 0.50
CA ILE A 38 -7.61 4.96 1.06
C ILE A 38 -9.02 4.70 0.57
N ALA A 39 -9.20 3.60 -0.17
CA ALA A 39 -10.52 3.20 -0.63
C ALA A 39 -11.31 2.62 0.55
N VAL A 40 -12.53 3.11 0.76
CA VAL A 40 -13.45 2.62 1.77
C VAL A 40 -14.60 1.91 1.07
N ARG A 41 -14.88 0.68 1.49
CA ARG A 41 -16.03 -0.10 1.04
C ARG A 41 -16.84 -0.56 2.24
N HIS A 42 -18.09 -0.94 2.00
CA HIS A 42 -18.88 -1.67 2.98
C HIS A 42 -18.63 -3.16 2.82
N SER A 43 -18.49 -3.88 3.94
CA SER A 43 -18.33 -5.33 3.89
C SER A 43 -19.61 -5.99 3.36
N LYS A 44 -19.48 -6.93 2.41
CA LYS A 44 -20.63 -7.72 1.92
C LYS A 44 -21.34 -8.51 3.02
N LYS A 45 -20.62 -8.84 4.11
CA LYS A 45 -21.17 -9.60 5.24
C LYS A 45 -21.88 -8.72 6.26
N ASP A 46 -21.38 -7.49 6.45
CA ASP A 46 -21.95 -6.52 7.39
C ASP A 46 -21.81 -5.12 6.78
N PRO A 47 -22.89 -4.56 6.22
CA PRO A 47 -22.89 -3.23 5.61
C PRO A 47 -22.45 -2.12 6.57
N ASN A 48 -22.58 -2.31 7.88
CA ASN A 48 -22.21 -1.28 8.86
C ASN A 48 -20.71 -1.24 9.15
N VAL A 49 -19.97 -2.28 8.75
CA VAL A 49 -18.52 -2.35 9.00
C VAL A 49 -17.76 -1.80 7.78
N PRO A 50 -17.04 -0.68 7.92
CA PRO A 50 -16.21 -0.16 6.85
C PRO A 50 -15.02 -1.09 6.62
N PHE A 51 -14.63 -1.21 5.36
CA PHE A 51 -13.51 -1.97 4.87
C PHE A 51 -12.53 -1.02 4.18
N PHE A 52 -11.38 -0.82 4.79
CA PHE A 52 -10.32 0.03 4.26
C PHE A 52 -9.41 -0.79 3.37
N GLN A 53 -9.07 -0.24 2.21
CA GLN A 53 -8.15 -0.83 1.26
C GLN A 53 -7.08 0.21 0.91
N ILE A 54 -5.82 -0.23 0.92
CA ILE A 54 -4.65 0.56 0.58
C ILE A 54 -3.88 -0.20 -0.49
N LYS A 55 -3.62 0.44 -1.63
CA LYS A 55 -2.88 -0.18 -2.73
C LYS A 55 -1.42 0.23 -2.69
N VAL A 56 -0.53 -0.74 -2.86
CA VAL A 56 0.91 -0.55 -2.98
C VAL A 56 1.35 -1.13 -4.31
N ILE A 57 2.15 -0.39 -5.06
CA ILE A 57 2.65 -0.81 -6.38
C ILE A 57 4.17 -0.77 -6.36
N ASN A 58 4.79 -1.88 -6.75
CA ASN A 58 6.20 -1.95 -7.04
C ASN A 58 6.48 -1.29 -8.38
N LEU A 59 7.39 -0.31 -8.38
CA LEU A 59 7.83 0.41 -9.57
C LEU A 59 9.22 -0.08 -10.04
N SER A 60 9.88 -0.92 -9.25
CA SER A 60 11.18 -1.47 -9.60
C SER A 60 11.05 -2.69 -10.49
N SER A 61 12.07 -2.93 -11.32
CA SER A 61 12.18 -4.14 -12.14
C SER A 61 12.51 -5.40 -11.33
N ARG A 62 12.68 -5.27 -10.00
CA ARG A 62 13.07 -6.34 -9.09
C ARG A 62 11.92 -6.65 -8.13
N PRO A 63 11.76 -7.90 -7.70
CA PRO A 63 10.77 -8.22 -6.68
C PRO A 63 11.08 -7.53 -5.34
N ILE A 64 10.03 -7.18 -4.61
CA ILE A 64 10.11 -6.73 -3.22
C ILE A 64 9.67 -7.88 -2.32
N ILE A 65 10.51 -8.22 -1.36
CA ILE A 65 10.24 -9.27 -0.36
C ILE A 65 10.11 -8.67 1.03
N ASN A 66 9.60 -9.47 1.97
CA ASN A 66 9.45 -9.12 3.38
C ASN A 66 8.73 -7.79 3.60
N MET A 67 7.75 -7.47 2.74
CA MET A 67 7.00 -6.24 2.87
C MET A 67 6.07 -6.34 4.08
N ARG A 68 6.23 -5.42 5.03
CA ARG A 68 5.45 -5.34 6.26
C ARG A 68 4.84 -3.95 6.39
N ALA A 69 3.55 -3.87 6.69
CA ALA A 69 2.86 -2.61 6.90
C ALA A 69 2.29 -2.52 8.32
N ARG A 70 2.43 -1.33 8.93
CA ARG A 70 1.79 -0.97 10.20
C ARG A 70 0.91 0.24 9.97
N PHE A 71 -0.31 0.18 10.47
CA PHE A 71 -1.29 1.25 10.31
C PHE A 71 -1.87 1.65 11.65
N GLY A 72 -2.08 2.94 11.86
CA GLY A 72 -2.61 3.45 13.11
C GLY A 72 -2.91 4.93 13.07
N ILE A 73 -3.63 5.40 14.08
CA ILE A 73 -3.92 6.81 14.29
C ILE A 73 -2.88 7.37 15.24
N HIS A 74 -2.24 8.46 14.80
CA HIS A 74 -1.28 9.18 15.60
C HIS A 74 -1.73 10.61 15.82
N GLU A 75 -1.39 11.12 17.00
CA GLU A 75 -1.67 12.49 17.42
C GLU A 75 -0.35 13.21 17.69
N ILE A 76 -0.31 14.48 17.28
CA ILE A 76 0.81 15.36 17.60
C ILE A 76 0.54 15.96 18.97
N ASN A 77 1.38 15.61 19.95
CA ASN A 77 1.30 16.17 21.29
C ASN A 77 1.87 17.59 21.28
N THR A 78 1.01 18.58 21.47
CA THR A 78 1.34 20.01 21.53
C THR A 78 1.61 20.51 22.96
N SER A 79 1.41 19.67 23.98
CA SER A 79 1.52 20.05 25.41
C SER A 79 2.96 20.36 25.87
N GLY A 80 3.99 20.07 25.06
CA GLY A 80 5.39 20.31 25.40
C GLY A 80 5.97 19.36 26.46
N LYS A 81 5.14 18.51 27.07
CA LYS A 81 5.54 17.44 27.98
C LYS A 81 5.32 16.07 27.32
N GLY A 82 6.37 15.27 27.24
CA GLY A 82 6.33 13.91 26.68
C GLY A 82 6.68 13.83 25.19
N PRO A 83 6.53 12.64 24.57
CA PRO A 83 6.89 12.44 23.17
C PRO A 83 5.96 13.25 22.26
N ARG A 84 6.55 13.91 21.26
CA ARG A 84 5.86 14.77 20.28
C ARG A 84 4.78 14.04 19.47
N ARG A 85 4.83 12.70 19.41
CA ARG A 85 3.88 11.87 18.68
C ARG A 85 3.42 10.72 19.56
N LEU A 86 2.10 10.59 19.69
CA LEU A 86 1.46 9.51 20.43
C LEU A 86 0.70 8.62 19.44
N THR A 87 0.81 7.30 19.61
CA THR A 87 -0.02 6.35 18.88
C THR A 87 -1.28 6.13 19.71
N ILE A 88 -2.42 6.62 19.23
CA ILE A 88 -3.69 6.49 19.96
C ILE A 88 -4.28 5.10 19.72
N HIS A 89 -4.26 4.66 18.47
CA HIS A 89 -4.98 3.46 18.05
C HIS A 89 -4.21 2.75 16.95
N THR A 90 -4.10 1.42 17.04
CA THR A 90 -3.43 0.58 16.05
C THR A 90 -4.47 -0.19 15.24
N ILE A 91 -4.43 -0.03 13.93
CA ILE A 91 -5.36 -0.66 13.00
C ILE A 91 -4.67 -1.90 12.41
N LYS A 92 -5.27 -3.08 12.61
CA LYS A 92 -4.72 -4.33 12.08
C LYS A 92 -4.94 -4.41 10.57
N LEU A 93 -3.86 -4.53 9.80
CA LEU A 93 -3.91 -4.78 8.36
C LEU A 93 -3.89 -6.28 8.07
N ARG A 94 -4.52 -6.67 6.96
CA ARG A 94 -4.49 -8.01 6.37
C ARG A 94 -3.97 -7.92 4.92
N PRO A 95 -3.04 -8.79 4.52
CA PRO A 95 -2.29 -9.70 5.38
C PRO A 95 -1.45 -8.91 6.41
N SER A 96 -1.31 -9.47 7.63
CA SER A 96 -0.48 -8.87 8.69
C SER A 96 1.01 -9.19 8.53
N ASP A 97 1.31 -10.19 7.70
CA ASP A 97 2.59 -10.87 7.64
C ASP A 97 3.39 -10.46 6.40
N GLU A 98 4.61 -10.98 6.31
CA GLU A 98 5.53 -10.72 5.21
C GLU A 98 4.89 -11.06 3.85
N THR A 99 4.85 -10.06 2.99
CA THR A 99 4.29 -10.19 1.64
C THR A 99 5.40 -10.00 0.60
N ILE A 100 5.23 -10.66 -0.54
CA ILE A 100 6.07 -10.51 -1.73
C ILE A 100 5.27 -9.73 -2.78
N ILE A 101 5.89 -8.72 -3.38
CA ILE A 101 5.37 -8.03 -4.56
C ILE A 101 6.31 -8.34 -5.72
N GLY A 102 5.75 -8.74 -6.86
CA GLY A 102 6.50 -9.00 -8.08
C GLY A 102 7.10 -7.74 -8.69
N PRO A 103 8.00 -7.89 -9.68
CA PRO A 103 8.60 -6.77 -10.37
C PRO A 103 7.56 -6.02 -11.23
N HIS A 104 7.83 -4.75 -11.51
CA HIS A 104 7.08 -4.00 -12.50
C HIS A 104 7.46 -4.51 -13.90
N VAL A 105 6.54 -5.24 -14.54
CA VAL A 105 6.72 -5.79 -15.90
C VAL A 105 5.69 -5.18 -16.83
N GLN A 106 6.13 -4.78 -18.03
CA GLN A 106 5.24 -4.21 -19.06
C GLN A 106 4.32 -5.26 -19.70
N LYS A 107 4.70 -6.53 -19.62
CA LYS A 107 3.94 -7.64 -20.19
C LYS A 107 3.31 -8.44 -19.06
N VAL A 108 1.98 -8.48 -19.06
CA VAL A 108 1.21 -9.26 -18.09
C VAL A 108 1.43 -10.74 -18.36
N ASP A 109 2.19 -11.39 -17.48
CA ASP A 109 2.27 -12.84 -17.39
C ASP A 109 1.34 -13.31 -16.28
N PRO A 110 0.29 -14.09 -16.57
CA PRO A 110 -0.69 -14.54 -15.57
C PRO A 110 -0.08 -15.43 -14.48
N TRP A 111 1.10 -16.00 -14.70
CA TRP A 111 1.82 -16.84 -13.73
C TRP A 111 2.81 -16.05 -12.87
N SER A 112 3.04 -14.79 -13.21
CA SER A 112 3.97 -13.93 -12.47
C SER A 112 3.32 -13.38 -11.20
N ILE A 113 4.17 -13.09 -10.20
CA ILE A 113 3.72 -12.40 -8.98
C ILE A 113 3.31 -10.98 -9.38
N THR A 114 2.14 -10.52 -8.91
CA THR A 114 1.63 -9.19 -9.25
C THR A 114 2.55 -8.07 -8.75
N SER A 115 2.71 -7.03 -9.57
CA SER A 115 3.41 -5.79 -9.21
C SER A 115 2.63 -4.94 -8.20
N ALA A 116 1.36 -5.25 -7.96
CA ALA A 116 0.50 -4.57 -7.00
C ALA A 116 0.10 -5.48 -5.83
N HIS A 117 -0.06 -4.89 -4.66
CA HIS A 117 -0.57 -5.55 -3.46
C HIS A 117 -1.56 -4.65 -2.71
N TYR A 118 -2.54 -5.28 -2.05
CA TYR A 118 -3.57 -4.59 -1.29
C TYR A 118 -3.47 -4.94 0.19
N TYR A 119 -3.22 -3.92 1.00
CA TYR A 119 -3.45 -4.02 2.44
C TYR A 119 -4.90 -3.68 2.74
N THR A 120 -5.55 -4.53 3.51
CA THR A 120 -6.96 -4.39 3.85
C THR A 120 -7.18 -4.35 5.34
N SER A 121 -8.22 -3.68 5.81
CA SER A 121 -8.59 -3.67 7.22
C SER A 121 -10.09 -3.52 7.38
N SER A 122 -10.64 -4.12 8.43
CA SER A 122 -11.99 -3.84 8.91
C SER A 122 -11.85 -3.14 10.25
N PRO A 123 -11.56 -1.82 10.26
CA PRO A 123 -11.45 -1.07 11.50
C PRO A 123 -12.79 -1.04 12.24
N ASP A 124 -12.72 -0.82 13.55
CA ASP A 124 -13.92 -0.52 14.34
C ASP A 124 -14.52 0.84 13.96
N SER A 125 -15.76 1.08 14.39
CA SER A 125 -16.47 2.34 14.15
C SER A 125 -15.75 3.55 14.75
N ALA A 126 -14.93 3.34 15.78
CA ALA A 126 -14.19 4.39 16.47
C ALA A 126 -13.16 5.08 15.59
N VAL A 127 -12.60 4.43 14.56
CA VAL A 127 -11.57 5.05 13.70
C VAL A 127 -12.05 6.34 13.04
N ARG A 128 -13.28 6.37 12.50
CA ARG A 128 -13.83 7.58 11.87
C ARG A 128 -14.08 8.68 12.90
N GLU A 129 -14.54 8.33 14.09
CA GLU A 129 -14.77 9.29 15.19
C GLU A 129 -13.46 9.89 15.70
N LEU A 130 -12.43 9.04 15.87
CA LEU A 130 -11.11 9.47 16.32
C LEU A 130 -10.47 10.46 15.34
N LEU A 131 -10.72 10.34 14.04
CA LEU A 131 -10.20 11.25 13.01
C LEU A 131 -10.98 12.57 12.91
N LYS A 132 -12.22 12.64 13.41
CA LYS A 132 -13.00 13.90 13.48
C LYS A 132 -12.47 14.86 14.54
N HIS A 133 -11.64 14.38 15.47
CA HIS A 133 -11.03 15.22 16.49
C HIS A 133 -10.02 16.18 15.85
N LYS A 134 -10.44 17.45 15.69
CA LYS A 134 -9.72 18.64 15.18
C LYS A 134 -8.26 18.40 14.80
N ASN A 135 -7.96 18.26 13.49
CA ASN A 135 -6.68 18.43 12.77
C ASN A 135 -5.34 17.87 13.32
N GLU A 136 -5.30 17.34 14.52
CA GLU A 136 -4.10 16.88 15.21
C GLU A 136 -3.85 15.39 15.00
N ARG A 137 -4.88 14.67 14.53
CA ARG A 137 -4.85 13.23 14.31
C ARG A 137 -4.73 12.90 12.84
N ARG A 138 -3.80 12.01 12.53
CA ARG A 138 -3.54 11.49 11.19
C ARG A 138 -3.47 9.98 11.23
N LEU A 139 -4.02 9.36 10.20
CA LEU A 139 -3.71 7.97 9.90
C LEU A 139 -2.27 7.91 9.40
N VAL A 140 -1.48 6.98 9.92
CA VAL A 140 -0.09 6.81 9.49
C VAL A 140 0.14 5.35 9.11
N LEU A 141 0.52 5.17 7.85
CA LEU A 141 0.97 3.90 7.30
C LEU A 141 2.49 3.90 7.29
N THR A 142 3.10 2.89 7.91
CA THR A 142 4.54 2.66 7.85
C THR A 142 4.77 1.36 7.10
N ILE A 143 5.48 1.42 5.98
CA ILE A 143 5.84 0.25 5.18
C ILE A 143 7.34 0.02 5.29
N GLN A 144 7.72 -1.18 5.67
CA GLN A 144 9.05 -1.72 5.52
C GLN A 144 9.06 -2.64 4.30
N ALA A 145 10.06 -2.52 3.44
CA ALA A 145 10.18 -3.31 2.22
C ALA A 145 11.65 -3.61 1.94
N THR A 146 11.93 -4.83 1.46
CA THR A 146 13.30 -5.30 1.16
C THR A 146 13.40 -5.63 -0.33
N ASP A 147 14.43 -5.11 -1.00
CA ASP A 147 14.75 -5.53 -2.38
C ASP A 147 15.24 -6.99 -2.38
N ALA A 148 14.68 -7.82 -3.26
CA ALA A 148 14.98 -9.25 -3.27
C ALA A 148 16.43 -9.58 -3.64
N GLU A 149 17.08 -8.75 -4.46
CA GLU A 149 18.43 -9.03 -4.95
C GLU A 149 19.52 -8.37 -4.09
N SER A 150 19.34 -7.09 -3.75
CA SER A 150 20.34 -6.34 -2.98
C SER A 150 20.21 -6.54 -1.48
N THR A 151 19.08 -7.09 -1.02
CA THR A 151 18.68 -7.21 0.40
C THR A 151 18.54 -5.86 1.11
N THR A 152 18.59 -4.75 0.37
CA THR A 152 18.46 -3.41 0.93
C THR A 152 17.03 -3.19 1.40
N THR A 153 16.88 -2.81 2.67
CA THR A 153 15.59 -2.56 3.29
C THR A 153 15.34 -1.06 3.42
N VAL A 154 14.14 -0.62 3.05
CA VAL A 154 13.69 0.77 3.23
C VAL A 154 12.45 0.82 4.12
N LEU A 155 12.35 1.90 4.88
CA LEU A 155 11.19 2.22 5.69
C LEU A 155 10.58 3.53 5.17
N LYS A 156 9.35 3.50 4.69
CA LYS A 156 8.60 4.70 4.25
C LYS A 156 7.38 4.91 5.12
N ARG A 157 7.02 6.17 5.34
CA ARG A 157 5.83 6.58 6.09
C ARG A 157 4.93 7.43 5.21
N PHE A 158 3.65 7.14 5.25
CA PHE A 158 2.59 7.84 4.54
C PHE A 158 1.54 8.29 5.55
N THR A 159 1.02 9.49 5.36
CA THR A 159 0.05 10.09 6.27
C THR A 159 -1.23 10.41 5.53
N TYR A 160 -2.36 10.07 6.12
CA TYR A 160 -3.68 10.31 5.56
C TYR A 160 -4.53 11.10 6.55
N SER A 161 -5.33 12.00 5.99
CA SER A 161 -6.38 12.76 6.65
C SER A 161 -7.73 12.03 6.55
N ALA A 162 -8.76 12.56 7.19
CA ALA A 162 -10.12 12.07 7.00
C ALA A 162 -10.60 12.25 5.55
N GLU A 163 -10.14 13.30 4.85
CA GLU A 163 -10.47 13.61 3.45
C GLU A 163 -9.78 12.67 2.44
N ASP A 164 -8.82 11.88 2.90
CA ASP A 164 -8.14 10.88 2.09
C ASP A 164 -8.86 9.52 2.10
N LEU A 165 -9.90 9.38 2.92
CA LEU A 165 -10.81 8.23 2.93
C LEU A 165 -11.90 8.45 1.89
N VAL A 166 -11.83 7.72 0.77
CA VAL A 166 -12.74 7.88 -0.37
C VAL A 166 -13.53 6.60 -0.57
N GLU A 167 -14.85 6.72 -0.71
CA GLU A 167 -15.70 5.56 -0.98
C GLU A 167 -15.51 5.07 -2.42
N GLY A 168 -15.26 3.77 -2.59
CA GLY A 168 -15.04 3.20 -3.91
C GLY A 168 -14.04 2.05 -3.97
N HIS A 169 -13.46 1.88 -5.15
CA HIS A 169 -12.52 0.81 -5.47
C HIS A 169 -11.32 1.34 -6.23
N PHE A 170 -10.15 0.72 -6.05
CA PHE A 170 -9.01 1.08 -6.88
C PHE A 170 -9.23 0.70 -8.34
N GLU A 171 -8.71 1.53 -9.24
CA GLU A 171 -8.47 1.18 -10.64
C GLU A 171 -7.63 -0.11 -10.74
N SER A 172 -7.73 -0.78 -11.90
CA SER A 172 -7.02 -2.03 -12.19
C SER A 172 -5.50 -1.89 -12.03
N GLU A 173 -4.82 -3.04 -12.00
CA GLU A 173 -3.38 -3.31 -11.81
C GLU A 173 -2.47 -2.12 -11.47
N ASP A 174 -2.25 -1.16 -12.38
CA ASP A 174 -1.28 -0.07 -12.18
C ASP A 174 -1.86 1.26 -11.66
N GLY A 175 -3.19 1.41 -11.63
CA GLY A 175 -3.85 2.63 -11.20
C GLY A 175 -3.87 2.81 -9.68
N LEU A 176 -3.47 3.96 -9.17
CA LEU A 176 -3.56 4.31 -7.73
C LEU A 176 -4.84 5.08 -7.39
N ASN A 177 -5.65 5.40 -8.39
CA ASN A 177 -6.86 6.18 -8.24
C ASN A 177 -7.99 5.33 -7.66
N VAL A 178 -8.83 5.96 -6.84
CA VAL A 178 -10.06 5.35 -6.32
C VAL A 178 -11.20 5.80 -7.23
N LEU A 179 -11.82 4.83 -7.89
CA LEU A 179 -13.02 4.98 -8.70
C LEU A 179 -14.27 4.85 -7.81
N PRO A 180 -15.32 5.65 -8.05
CA PRO A 180 -16.56 5.55 -7.30
C PRO A 180 -17.20 4.17 -7.46
N SER A 181 -17.96 3.75 -6.45
CA SER A 181 -18.70 2.48 -6.46
C SER A 181 -19.73 2.47 -7.59
N GLN A 182 -19.69 1.50 -8.51
CA GLN A 182 -20.63 1.40 -9.63
C GLN A 182 -22.11 1.17 -9.22
N GLU A 183 -22.39 0.93 -7.93
CA GLU A 183 -23.76 0.80 -7.41
C GLU A 183 -24.59 2.09 -7.61
N GLU A 184 -23.95 3.26 -7.80
CA GLU A 184 -24.64 4.49 -8.19
C GLU A 184 -25.13 4.50 -9.66
N TYR A 185 -24.54 3.70 -10.57
CA TYR A 185 -24.90 3.73 -12.00
C TYR A 185 -25.97 2.70 -12.39
N ILE A 186 -26.22 1.68 -11.56
CA ILE A 186 -27.17 0.60 -11.90
C ILE A 186 -28.61 0.99 -11.52
N ASN A 187 -28.82 1.94 -10.60
CA ASN A 187 -30.16 2.32 -10.15
C ASN A 187 -30.91 3.31 -11.06
N ASP A 188 -30.25 3.99 -12.00
CA ASP A 188 -30.91 4.93 -12.93
C ASP A 188 -31.26 4.34 -14.30
N ASN A 189 -30.87 3.10 -14.59
CA ASN A 189 -31.05 2.48 -15.92
C ASN A 189 -31.66 1.07 -15.90
N ARG A 190 -32.44 0.71 -14.87
CA ARG A 190 -33.36 -0.44 -15.01
C ARG A 190 -34.62 0.03 -15.73
N PRO A 191 -34.83 -0.29 -17.03
CA PRO A 191 -36.15 -0.18 -17.60
C PRO A 191 -37.10 -1.06 -16.77
N SER A 192 -38.11 -0.42 -16.19
CA SER A 192 -39.25 -1.11 -15.62
C SER A 192 -39.91 -1.94 -16.71
N ASN A 193 -40.21 -3.20 -16.41
CA ASN A 193 -41.12 -4.09 -17.12
C ASN A 193 -40.49 -4.89 -18.27
N TYR A 194 -40.15 -6.14 -17.96
CA TYR A 194 -40.60 -7.25 -18.79
C TYR A 194 -41.64 -8.02 -17.96
N GLU A 195 -42.92 -7.73 -18.21
CA GLU A 195 -44.00 -8.64 -17.90
C GLU A 195 -43.74 -9.93 -18.67
N PHE A 196 -43.45 -11.00 -17.95
CA PHE A 196 -43.33 -12.33 -18.51
C PHE A 196 -44.75 -12.89 -18.61
N ASP A 197 -45.38 -12.73 -19.77
CA ASP A 197 -46.65 -13.37 -20.10
C ASP A 197 -46.46 -14.90 -20.06
N THR A 198 -46.98 -15.53 -19.01
CA THR A 198 -47.09 -16.98 -18.90
C THR A 198 -48.26 -17.46 -19.75
N ALA A 199 -48.02 -17.68 -21.04
CA ALA A 199 -48.96 -18.39 -21.90
C ALA A 199 -48.71 -19.91 -21.84
N ASN A 200 -49.69 -20.58 -21.22
CA ASN A 200 -50.03 -22.00 -21.23
C ASN A 200 -49.41 -22.88 -22.34
N ASN A 201 -48.77 -23.97 -21.95
CA ASN A 201 -48.63 -25.17 -22.77
C ASN A 201 -49.15 -26.38 -22.00
N THR A 202 -50.37 -26.80 -22.34
CA THR A 202 -50.98 -28.07 -21.93
C THR A 202 -50.52 -29.17 -22.91
N PRO A 203 -49.96 -30.30 -22.46
CA PRO A 203 -49.67 -31.42 -23.34
C PRO A 203 -50.89 -32.33 -23.51
N HIS A 204 -51.17 -32.71 -24.76
CA HIS A 204 -52.04 -33.82 -25.14
C HIS A 204 -51.26 -35.14 -25.17
#